data_AF-G8SLE8-F1
#
_entry.id   AF-G8SLE8-F1
#
_cell.length_a   1.000
_cell.length_b   1.000
_cell.length_c   1.000
_cell.angle_alpha   90.00
_cell.angle_beta   90.00
_cell.angle_gamma   90.00
#
_symmetry.space_group_name_H-M   'P 1'
#
loop_
_entity.id
_entity.type
_entity.pdbx_description
1 polymer ?
#
loop_
_entity_poly.entity_id
_entity_poly.type
_entity_poly.pdbx_seq_one_letter_code
_entity_poly.pdbx_strand_id
1 'polypeptide(L)'
;MQPNVEIDVEGLVRTGTQVQDSSGSVRDAITKESGWLTVAGAAAPWAAVATMADRAHGWATYLQDLAERIRLSGAGMVGAAIDYQTTDHDSGTDIAGTYPAPGPHHGPHMGYAE
;
A
#
# COMPACT_ATOMS: atom_id res chain seq x y z
N MET A 1 -19.30 22.36 -11.63
CA MET A 1 -19.63 20.93 -11.51
C MET A 1 -18.32 20.23 -11.17
N GLN A 2 -18.10 19.86 -9.91
CA GLN A 2 -16.96 19.00 -9.57
C GLN A 2 -17.31 17.59 -10.09
N PRO A 3 -16.42 16.91 -10.82
CA PRO A 3 -16.65 15.53 -11.19
C PRO A 3 -16.82 14.71 -9.91
N ASN A 4 -17.82 13.83 -9.89
CA ASN A 4 -17.98 12.85 -8.81
C ASN A 4 -16.86 11.82 -9.01
N VAL A 5 -15.71 12.06 -8.38
CA VAL A 5 -14.55 11.16 -8.45
C VAL A 5 -14.77 10.11 -7.36
N GLU A 6 -15.39 9.01 -7.75
CA GLU A 6 -15.43 7.81 -6.92
C GLU A 6 -14.02 7.20 -6.93
N ILE A 7 -13.41 7.07 -5.75
CA ILE A 7 -12.10 6.44 -5.63
C ILE A 7 -12.27 4.93 -5.65
N ASP A 8 -11.56 4.27 -6.56
CA ASP A 8 -11.42 2.81 -6.59
C ASP A 8 -10.49 2.34 -5.45
N VAL A 9 -11.06 2.21 -4.25
CA VAL A 9 -10.36 1.75 -3.05
C VAL A 9 -9.79 0.34 -3.24
N GLU A 10 -10.54 -0.55 -3.90
CA GLU A 10 -10.10 -1.94 -4.12
C GLU A 10 -8.90 -2.00 -5.07
N GLY A 11 -8.95 -1.24 -6.17
CA GLY A 11 -7.83 -1.09 -7.10
C GLY A 11 -6.60 -0.51 -6.41
N LEU A 12 -6.77 0.50 -5.56
CA LEU A 12 -5.67 1.13 -4.84
C LEU A 12 -5.00 0.19 -3.83
N VAL A 13 -5.77 -0.59 -3.07
CA VAL A 13 -5.23 -1.63 -2.17
C VAL A 13 -4.48 -2.71 -2.96
N ARG A 14 -5.06 -3.16 -4.07
CA ARG A 14 -4.47 -4.20 -4.93
C ARG A 14 -3.13 -3.74 -5.51
N THR A 15 -3.08 -2.52 -6.07
CA THR A 15 -1.85 -1.94 -6.59
C THR A 15 -0.83 -1.71 -5.49
N GLY A 16 -1.23 -1.18 -4.33
CA GLY A 16 -0.35 -0.97 -3.18
C GLY A 16 0.30 -2.27 -2.70
N THR A 17 -0.49 -3.34 -2.60
CA THR A 17 0.00 -4.69 -2.25
C THR A 17 0.99 -5.22 -3.28
N GLN A 18 0.67 -5.15 -4.57
CA GLN A 18 1.57 -5.61 -5.64
C GLN A 18 2.90 -4.86 -5.65
N VAL A 19 2.86 -3.53 -5.47
CA VAL A 19 4.06 -2.69 -5.36
C VAL A 19 4.87 -3.12 -4.13
N GLN A 20 4.22 -3.30 -2.98
CA GLN A 20 4.87 -3.74 -1.76
C GLN A 20 5.55 -5.12 -1.94
N ASP A 21 4.86 -6.09 -2.53
CA ASP A 21 5.38 -7.44 -2.73
C ASP A 21 6.56 -7.48 -3.72
N SER A 22 6.57 -6.59 -4.72
CA SER A 22 7.66 -6.49 -5.68
C SER A 22 9.01 -6.17 -5.01
N SER A 23 8.99 -5.45 -3.88
CA SER A 23 10.20 -5.16 -3.09
C SER A 23 10.82 -6.42 -2.49
N GLY A 24 10.02 -7.43 -2.16
CA GLY A 24 10.50 -8.69 -1.59
C GLY A 24 11.38 -9.46 -2.57
N SER A 25 10.94 -9.56 -3.84
CA SER A 25 11.73 -10.22 -4.89
C SER A 25 13.07 -9.52 -5.15
N VAL A 26 13.10 -8.18 -5.06
CA VAL A 26 14.34 -7.40 -5.19
C VAL A 26 15.29 -7.69 -4.03
N ARG A 27 14.81 -7.74 -2.78
CA ARG A 27 15.63 -8.05 -1.60
C ARG A 27 16.20 -9.48 -1.64
N ASP A 28 15.43 -10.44 -2.11
CA ASP A 28 15.88 -11.83 -2.27
C ASP A 28 17.01 -11.94 -3.31
N ALA A 29 16.88 -11.22 -4.43
CA ALA A 29 17.91 -11.18 -5.46
C ALA A 29 19.22 -10.58 -4.94
N ILE A 30 19.15 -9.44 -4.23
CA ILE A 30 20.32 -8.80 -3.60
C ILE A 30 21.02 -9.74 -2.62
N THR A 31 20.24 -10.46 -1.80
CA THR A 31 20.77 -11.38 -0.79
C THR A 31 21.54 -12.53 -1.46
N LYS A 32 20.98 -13.10 -2.54
CA LYS A 32 21.65 -14.14 -3.32
C LYS A 32 22.94 -13.63 -3.96
N GLU A 33 22.91 -12.49 -4.63
CA GLU A 33 24.08 -11.91 -5.30
C GLU A 33 25.21 -11.58 -4.32
N SER A 34 24.87 -11.01 -3.16
CA SER A 34 25.83 -10.72 -2.08
C SER A 34 26.54 -11.99 -1.58
N GLY A 35 25.80 -13.10 -1.47
CA GLY A 35 26.37 -14.40 -1.10
C GLY A 35 27.37 -14.92 -2.14
N TRP A 36 27.07 -14.77 -3.42
CA TRP A 36 27.97 -15.23 -4.50
C TRP A 36 29.27 -14.43 -4.53
N LEU A 37 29.19 -13.12 -4.32
CA LEU A 37 30.37 -12.24 -4.30
C LEU A 37 31.27 -12.51 -3.09
N THR A 38 30.68 -12.85 -1.94
CA THR A 38 31.43 -13.27 -0.74
C THR A 38 32.22 -14.55 -1.01
N VAL A 39 31.59 -15.56 -1.62
CA VAL A 39 32.24 -16.84 -1.98
C VAL A 39 33.35 -16.64 -3.01
N ALA A 40 33.09 -15.85 -4.06
CA ALA A 40 34.09 -15.56 -5.09
C ALA A 40 35.31 -14.81 -4.55
N GLY A 41 35.10 -13.84 -3.64
CA GLY A 41 36.19 -13.10 -3.01
C GLY A 41 37.05 -13.96 -2.08
N ALA A 42 36.44 -14.90 -1.35
CA ALA A 42 37.17 -15.85 -0.53
C ALA A 42 38.02 -16.83 -1.36
N ALA A 43 37.61 -17.13 -2.60
CA ALA A 43 38.30 -18.07 -3.48
C ALA A 43 39.50 -17.46 -4.24
N ALA A 44 39.61 -16.13 -4.34
CA ALA A 44 40.69 -15.47 -5.10
C ALA A 44 41.23 -14.23 -4.37
N PRO A 45 42.37 -14.30 -3.65
CA PRO A 45 42.92 -13.18 -2.90
C PRO A 45 43.67 -12.20 -3.81
N TRP A 46 42.96 -11.49 -4.69
CA TRP A 46 43.55 -10.49 -5.60
C TRP A 46 43.12 -9.08 -5.19
N ALA A 47 43.99 -8.08 -5.33
CA ALA A 47 43.68 -6.69 -4.96
C ALA A 47 42.43 -6.12 -5.66
N ALA A 48 42.05 -6.65 -6.83
CA ALA A 48 40.81 -6.30 -7.53
C ALA A 48 39.54 -6.72 -6.76
N VAL A 49 39.62 -7.75 -5.90
CA VAL A 49 38.49 -8.25 -5.12
C VAL A 49 38.00 -7.23 -4.11
N ALA A 50 38.89 -6.47 -3.47
CA ALA A 50 38.49 -5.42 -2.53
C ALA A 50 37.66 -4.34 -3.24
N THR A 51 38.13 -3.84 -4.39
CA THR A 51 37.41 -2.85 -5.18
C THR A 51 36.08 -3.38 -5.73
N MET A 52 36.02 -4.66 -6.12
CA MET A 52 34.78 -5.29 -6.56
C MET A 52 33.81 -5.48 -5.40
N ALA A 53 34.28 -5.85 -4.21
CA ALA A 53 33.48 -5.99 -3.01
C ALA A 53 32.89 -4.65 -2.56
N ASP A 54 33.67 -3.56 -2.60
CA ASP A 54 33.17 -2.21 -2.27
C ASP A 54 32.08 -1.75 -3.27
N ARG A 55 32.28 -1.99 -4.57
CA ARG A 55 31.27 -1.68 -5.60
C ARG A 55 30.01 -2.51 -5.43
N ALA A 56 30.18 -3.80 -5.16
CA ALA A 56 29.08 -4.71 -4.87
C ALA A 56 28.27 -4.27 -3.65
N HIS A 57 28.97 -3.87 -2.58
CA HIS A 57 28.36 -3.36 -1.38
C HIS A 57 27.54 -2.09 -1.66
N GLY A 58 28.13 -1.10 -2.36
CA GLY A 58 27.42 0.12 -2.74
C GLY A 58 26.18 -0.14 -3.61
N TRP A 59 26.27 -1.08 -4.55
CA TRP A 59 25.13 -1.49 -5.37
C TRP A 59 24.04 -2.17 -4.55
N ALA A 60 24.41 -3.09 -3.65
CA ALA A 60 23.48 -3.74 -2.74
C ALA A 60 22.77 -2.74 -1.84
N THR A 61 23.49 -1.77 -1.26
CA THR A 61 22.91 -0.69 -0.44
C THR A 61 21.90 0.13 -1.25
N TYR A 62 22.25 0.53 -2.48
CA TYR A 62 21.34 1.27 -3.35
C TYR A 62 20.06 0.49 -3.64
N LEU A 63 20.18 -0.79 -4.00
CA LEU A 63 19.01 -1.62 -4.29
C LEU A 63 18.15 -1.89 -3.04
N GLN A 64 18.76 -1.98 -1.86
CA GLN A 64 18.03 -2.10 -0.59
C GLN A 64 17.22 -0.83 -0.28
N ASP A 65 17.82 0.35 -0.46
CA ASP A 65 17.10 1.63 -0.32
C ASP A 65 15.93 1.73 -1.31
N LEU A 66 16.18 1.38 -2.59
CA LEU A 66 15.15 1.38 -3.62
C LEU A 66 14.00 0.42 -3.26
N ALA A 67 14.31 -0.80 -2.82
CA ALA A 67 13.30 -1.77 -2.41
C ALA A 67 12.48 -1.25 -1.22
N GLU A 68 13.11 -0.60 -0.25
CA GLU A 68 12.42 -0.02 0.90
C GLU A 68 11.50 1.14 0.49
N ARG A 69 11.94 2.00 -0.42
CA ARG A 69 11.10 3.08 -0.98
C ARG A 69 9.90 2.55 -1.74
N ILE A 70 10.07 1.48 -2.53
CA ILE A 70 8.98 0.78 -3.21
C ILE A 70 7.99 0.21 -2.18
N ARG A 71 8.50 -0.47 -1.14
CA ARG A 71 7.69 -1.02 -0.06
C ARG A 71 6.86 0.06 0.63
N LEU A 72 7.49 1.18 1.00
CA LEU A 72 6.83 2.32 1.64
C LEU A 72 5.81 2.98 0.72
N SER A 73 6.09 3.07 -0.59
CA SER A 73 5.13 3.57 -1.57
C SER A 73 3.88 2.68 -1.64
N GLY A 74 4.05 1.36 -1.66
CA GLY A 74 2.93 0.41 -1.66
C GLY A 74 2.11 0.50 -0.36
N ALA A 75 2.78 0.55 0.79
CA ALA A 75 2.13 0.74 2.08
C ALA A 75 1.35 2.07 2.17
N GLY A 76 1.89 3.14 1.59
CA GLY A 76 1.21 4.44 1.53
C GLY A 76 -0.06 4.42 0.68
N MET A 77 -0.08 3.67 -0.43
CA MET A 77 -1.30 3.48 -1.24
C MET A 77 -2.37 2.73 -0.46
N VAL A 78 -2.01 1.65 0.25
CA VAL A 78 -2.94 0.90 1.11
C VAL A 78 -3.47 1.78 2.24
N GLY A 79 -2.60 2.55 2.90
CA GLY A 79 -2.99 3.50 3.95
C GLY A 79 -3.99 4.55 3.44
N ALA A 80 -3.70 5.17 2.30
CA ALA A 80 -4.62 6.15 1.70
C ALA A 80 -5.99 5.54 1.34
N ALA A 81 -6.01 4.28 0.90
CA ALA A 81 -7.26 3.57 0.61
C ALA A 81 -8.11 3.36 1.89
N ILE A 82 -7.46 2.96 2.99
CA ILE A 82 -8.11 2.81 4.30
C ILE A 82 -8.65 4.15 4.79
N ASP A 83 -7.82 5.20 4.73
CA ASP A 83 -8.21 6.55 5.17
C ASP A 83 -9.43 7.06 4.39
N TYR A 84 -9.47 6.82 3.08
CA TYR A 84 -10.62 7.16 2.24
C TYR A 84 -11.88 6.42 2.67
N GLN A 85 -11.77 5.10 2.86
CA GLN A 85 -12.92 4.27 3.25
C GLN A 85 -13.47 4.64 4.62
N THR A 86 -12.59 4.93 5.59
CA THR A 86 -13.00 5.40 6.92
C THR A 86 -13.67 6.77 6.85
N THR A 87 -13.07 7.70 6.12
CA THR A 87 -13.63 9.06 5.98
C THR A 87 -15.01 9.04 5.29
N ASP A 88 -15.18 8.20 4.27
CA ASP A 88 -16.46 8.03 3.58
C ASP A 88 -17.53 7.42 4.50
N HIS A 89 -17.16 6.40 5.27
CA HIS A 89 -18.05 5.78 6.26
C HIS A 89 -18.49 6.77 7.34
N ASP A 90 -17.56 7.54 7.90
CA ASP A 90 -17.84 8.53 8.94
C ASP A 90 -18.74 9.64 8.38
N SER A 91 -18.45 10.11 7.17
CA SER A 91 -19.28 11.11 6.47
C SER A 91 -20.70 10.60 6.20
N GLY A 92 -20.84 9.34 5.75
CA GLY A 92 -22.14 8.71 5.54
C GLY A 92 -22.93 8.57 6.84
N THR A 93 -22.26 8.23 7.94
CA THR A 93 -22.85 8.13 9.28
C THR A 93 -23.33 9.49 9.78
N ASP A 94 -22.52 10.53 9.63
CA ASP A 94 -22.86 11.90 10.02
C ASP A 94 -24.06 12.44 9.22
N ILE A 95 -24.10 12.16 7.91
CA ILE A 95 -25.23 12.52 7.04
C ILE A 95 -26.50 11.80 7.49
N ALA A 96 -26.42 10.49 7.77
CA ALA A 96 -27.57 9.70 8.22
C ALA A 96 -28.08 10.14 9.61
N GLY A 97 -27.18 10.57 10.50
CA GLY A 97 -27.54 11.12 11.81
C GLY A 97 -28.17 12.52 11.71
N THR A 98 -27.69 13.34 10.77
CA THR A 98 -28.22 14.71 10.54
C THR A 98 -29.57 14.70 9.81
N TYR A 99 -29.72 13.78 8.86
CA TYR A 99 -30.94 13.60 8.06
C TYR A 99 -31.48 12.17 8.27
N PRO A 100 -32.04 11.87 9.45
CA PRO A 100 -32.63 10.56 9.69
C PRO A 100 -33.74 10.31 8.68
N ALA A 101 -33.76 9.11 8.10
CA ALA A 101 -34.80 8.71 7.17
C ALA A 101 -36.18 8.99 7.79
N PRO A 102 -37.16 9.54 7.04
CA PRO A 102 -38.47 9.82 7.57
C PRO A 102 -39.05 8.54 8.20
N GLY A 103 -39.37 8.60 9.48
CA GLY A 103 -40.05 7.49 10.15
C GLY A 103 -41.35 7.16 9.40
N PRO A 104 -41.82 5.89 9.43
CA PRO A 104 -43.05 5.52 8.77
C PRO A 104 -44.17 6.43 9.28
N HIS A 105 -44.73 7.25 8.39
CA HIS A 105 -45.88 8.10 8.72
C HIS A 105 -47.01 7.20 9.22
N HIS A 106 -47.20 7.14 10.53
CA HIS A 106 -48.49 6.76 11.10
C HIS A 106 -49.43 7.93 10.84
N GLY A 107 -50.01 7.93 9.64
CA GLY A 107 -51.15 8.78 9.33
C GLY A 107 -52.25 8.53 10.36
N PRO A 108 -53.03 9.56 10.75
CA PRO A 108 -54.10 9.37 11.70
C PRO A 108 -55.07 8.32 11.17
N HIS A 109 -55.27 7.25 11.94
CA HIS A 109 -56.35 6.29 11.71
C HIS A 109 -57.68 7.04 11.85
N MET A 110 -58.22 7.54 10.74
CA MET A 110 -59.62 7.90 10.63
C MET A 110 -60.42 6.60 10.70
N GLY A 111 -60.75 6.19 11.92
CA GLY A 111 -61.73 5.14 12.16
C GLY A 111 -63.07 5.59 11.63
N TYR A 112 -63.49 5.02 10.50
CA TYR A 112 -64.88 5.04 10.11
C TYR A 112 -65.61 4.04 11.01
N ALA A 113 -66.48 4.56 11.87
CA ALA A 113 -67.49 3.77 12.54
C ALA A 113 -68.63 3.53 11.55
N GLU A 114 -68.86 2.26 11.21
CA GLU A 114 -70.14 1.75 10.70
C GLU A 114 -70.70 0.76 11.72
#